data_AF-A0A2D7NHN9-F1
#
_entry.id   AF-A0A2D7NHN9-F1
#
_cell.length_a   1.000
_cell.length_b   1.000
_cell.length_c   1.000
_cell.angle_alpha   90.00
_cell.angle_beta   90.00
_cell.angle_gamma   90.00
#
_symmetry.space_group_name_H-M   'P 1'
#
loop_
_entity.id
_entity.type
_entity.pdbx_description
1 polymer ?
#
loop_
_entity_poly.entity_id
_entity_poly.type
_entity_poly.pdbx_seq_one_letter_code
_entity_poly.pdbx_strand_id
1 'polypeptide(L)'
;MTAYRHTQVSALNLVLLGIPAAVCFYVAATISPQWGTWLALGGGLVFIALGILFYSLTIEVDAKTIRLHFGTGIIRKSWAIADCVSACHVKTALWEGWGIRLTRRGWLYNVAIPDAIMIRFTNRVAVQLGTDEPDALLAALAEVGVARHESM
;
A
#
# COMPACT_ATOMS: atom_id res chain seq x y z
N MET A 1 22.49 -7.90 -1.74
CA MET A 1 22.40 -6.66 -2.53
C MET A 1 20.92 -6.48 -2.82
N THR A 2 20.34 -5.34 -2.49
CA THR A 2 18.94 -5.05 -2.83
C THR A 2 18.85 -4.87 -4.34
N ALA A 3 18.17 -5.78 -5.03
CA ALA A 3 17.98 -5.72 -6.49
C ALA A 3 17.09 -4.54 -6.88
N TYR A 4 16.14 -4.18 -6.02
CA TYR A 4 15.22 -3.06 -6.28
C TYR A 4 14.72 -2.45 -4.98
N ARG A 5 14.58 -1.13 -4.97
CA ARG A 5 13.94 -0.38 -3.88
C ARG A 5 13.25 0.84 -4.45
N HIS A 6 11.94 0.88 -4.31
CA HIS A 6 11.13 2.00 -4.78
C HIS A 6 10.18 2.47 -3.67
N THR A 7 10.16 3.77 -3.41
CA THR A 7 9.24 4.42 -2.46
C THR A 7 8.31 5.36 -3.21
N GLN A 8 7.04 4.98 -3.27
CA GLN A 8 5.97 5.78 -3.88
C GLN A 8 5.23 6.55 -2.78
N VAL A 9 4.96 7.82 -3.04
CA VAL A 9 4.26 8.71 -2.11
C VAL A 9 2.91 9.07 -2.71
N SER A 10 1.85 8.88 -1.94
CA SER A 10 0.49 9.25 -2.32
C SER A 10 0.10 10.56 -1.65
N ALA A 11 0.23 11.65 -2.41
CA ALA A 11 -0.36 12.93 -2.03
C ALA A 11 -1.89 12.83 -1.90
N LEU A 12 -2.52 11.94 -2.66
CA LEU A 12 -3.96 11.68 -2.60
C LEU A 12 -4.40 11.20 -1.21
N ASN A 13 -3.66 10.29 -0.58
CA ASN A 13 -3.98 9.82 0.76
C ASN A 13 -3.85 10.92 1.81
N LEU A 14 -2.87 11.82 1.67
CA LEU A 14 -2.71 12.97 2.55
C LEU A 14 -3.90 13.93 2.44
N VAL A 15 -4.38 14.20 1.23
CA VAL A 15 -5.55 15.08 1.02
C VAL A 15 -6.83 14.40 1.50
N LEU A 16 -7.05 13.15 1.11
CA LEU A 16 -8.26 12.39 1.45
C LEU A 16 -8.44 12.18 2.95
N LEU A 17 -7.34 12.01 3.70
CA LEU A 17 -7.36 11.86 5.16
C LEU A 17 -7.21 13.20 5.88
N GLY A 18 -6.55 14.18 5.26
CA GLY A 18 -6.38 15.52 5.82
C GLY A 18 -7.66 16.36 5.85
N ILE A 19 -8.53 16.25 4.83
CA ILE A 19 -9.79 16.98 4.79
C ILE A 19 -10.72 16.59 5.96
N PRO A 20 -11.02 15.29 6.21
CA PRO A 20 -11.79 14.87 7.38
C PRO A 20 -11.16 15.32 8.70
N ALA A 21 -9.82 15.26 8.81
CA ALA A 21 -9.14 15.75 10.01
C ALA A 21 -9.40 17.25 10.23
N ALA A 22 -9.23 18.07 9.20
CA ALA A 22 -9.49 19.51 9.26
C ALA A 22 -10.95 19.81 9.62
N VAL A 23 -11.90 19.06 9.06
CA VAL A 23 -13.33 19.17 9.41
C VAL A 23 -13.56 18.81 10.88
N CYS A 24 -12.95 17.74 11.39
CA CYS A 24 -13.04 17.38 12.82
C CYS A 24 -12.53 18.51 13.72
N PHE A 25 -11.38 19.12 13.41
CA PHE A 25 -10.84 20.25 14.19
C PHE A 25 -11.71 21.50 14.09
N TYR A 26 -12.24 21.81 12.89
CA TYR A 26 -13.13 22.94 12.70
C TYR A 26 -14.43 22.77 13.50
N VAL A 27 -15.11 21.63 13.36
CA VAL A 27 -16.34 21.34 14.09
C VAL A 27 -16.07 21.31 15.60
N ALA A 28 -14.96 20.71 16.04
CA ALA A 28 -14.56 20.68 17.44
C ALA A 28 -14.46 22.08 18.07
N ALA A 29 -14.04 23.09 17.30
CA ALA A 29 -13.93 24.47 17.77
C ALA A 29 -15.30 25.20 17.86
N THR A 30 -16.34 24.67 17.20
CA THR A 30 -17.69 25.28 17.17
C THR A 30 -18.68 24.69 18.17
N ILE A 31 -18.35 23.52 18.75
CA ILE A 31 -19.21 22.81 19.70
C ILE A 31 -18.70 22.98 21.14
N SER A 32 -19.46 22.47 22.11
CA SER A 32 -19.08 22.63 23.52
C SER A 32 -17.74 21.93 23.83
N PRO A 33 -16.95 22.46 24.79
CA PRO A 33 -15.54 22.07 24.97
C PRO A 33 -15.33 20.56 25.22
N GLN A 34 -16.25 19.94 25.96
CA GLN A 34 -16.19 18.51 26.27
C GLN A 34 -16.30 17.65 25.00
N TRP A 35 -17.27 17.92 24.12
CA TRP A 35 -17.49 17.15 22.90
C TRP A 35 -16.46 17.53 21.81
N GLY A 36 -16.06 18.79 21.77
CA GLY A 36 -15.00 19.28 20.88
C GLY A 36 -13.68 18.56 21.11
N THR A 37 -13.28 18.39 22.37
CA THR A 37 -12.03 17.69 22.72
C THR A 37 -12.05 16.24 22.24
N TRP A 38 -13.15 15.51 22.45
CA TRP A 38 -13.28 14.13 21.97
C TRP A 38 -13.29 14.03 20.45
N LEU A 39 -13.92 14.98 19.74
CA LEU A 39 -13.93 14.99 18.27
C LEU A 39 -12.55 15.31 17.70
N ALA A 40 -11.82 16.25 18.30
CA ALA A 40 -10.46 16.61 17.88
C ALA A 40 -9.46 15.48 18.14
N LEU A 41 -9.47 14.91 19.36
CA LEU A 41 -8.54 13.83 19.74
C LEU A 41 -8.93 12.49 19.13
N GLY A 42 -10.21 12.12 19.17
CA GLY A 42 -10.69 10.85 18.66
C GLY A 42 -10.84 10.81 17.14
N GLY A 43 -11.36 11.88 16.53
CA GLY A 43 -11.52 11.97 15.09
C GLY A 43 -10.29 12.55 14.41
N GLY A 44 -9.98 13.82 14.70
CA GLY A 44 -8.94 14.58 14.03
C GLY A 44 -7.56 13.93 14.09
N LEU A 45 -7.11 13.56 15.30
CA LEU A 45 -5.79 12.93 15.47
C LEU A 45 -5.72 11.53 14.83
N VAL A 46 -6.80 10.76 14.87
CA VAL A 46 -6.84 9.43 14.24
C VAL A 46 -6.72 9.55 12.72
N PHE A 47 -7.42 10.49 12.09
CA PHE A 47 -7.27 10.72 10.64
C PHE A 47 -5.85 11.15 10.27
N ILE A 48 -5.22 12.02 11.06
CA ILE A 48 -3.82 12.41 10.88
C ILE A 48 -2.90 11.19 11.00
N ALA A 49 -3.08 10.37 12.05
CA ALA A 49 -2.27 9.18 12.27
C ALA A 49 -2.41 8.18 11.10
N LEU A 50 -3.63 7.98 10.59
CA LEU A 50 -3.86 7.16 9.40
C LEU A 50 -3.19 7.76 8.15
N GLY A 51 -3.23 9.09 7.98
CA GLY A 51 -2.53 9.77 6.90
C GLY A 51 -1.03 9.50 6.94
N ILE A 52 -0.41 9.64 8.10
CA ILE A 52 1.02 9.36 8.32
C ILE A 52 1.36 7.87 8.19
N LEU A 53 0.39 6.98 8.43
CA LEU A 53 0.60 5.55 8.27
C LEU A 53 0.57 5.13 6.79
N PHE A 54 -0.31 5.73 5.98
CA PHE A 54 -0.59 5.32 4.60
C PHE A 54 -0.11 6.33 3.53
N TYR A 55 0.68 7.36 3.88
CA TYR A 55 1.15 8.34 2.89
C TYR A 55 2.14 7.78 1.88
N SER A 56 2.89 6.73 2.23
CA SER A 56 3.88 6.12 1.33
C SER A 56 3.84 4.61 1.37
N LEU A 57 4.29 4.00 0.29
CA LEU A 57 4.50 2.56 0.16
C LEU A 57 5.90 2.34 -0.39
N THR A 58 6.72 1.60 0.35
CA THR A 58 8.06 1.21 -0.08
C THR A 58 8.07 -0.26 -0.38
N ILE A 59 8.51 -0.61 -1.59
CA ILE A 59 8.71 -1.99 -2.04
C ILE A 59 10.21 -2.20 -2.21
N GLU A 60 10.72 -3.24 -1.54
CA GLU A 60 12.11 -3.67 -1.59
C GLU A 60 12.16 -5.11 -2.07
N VAL A 61 12.96 -5.39 -3.10
CA VAL A 61 13.21 -6.75 -3.58
C VAL A 61 14.69 -7.05 -3.35
N ASP A 62 14.93 -8.12 -2.61
CA ASP A 62 16.25 -8.70 -2.37
C ASP A 62 16.30 -10.10 -3.02
N ALA A 63 17.48 -10.69 -3.12
CA ALA A 63 17.69 -12.00 -3.74
C ALA A 63 16.89 -13.14 -3.08
N LYS A 64 16.46 -12.96 -1.81
CA LYS A 64 15.73 -13.98 -1.04
C LYS A 64 14.35 -13.54 -0.59
N THR A 65 14.06 -12.24 -0.55
CA THR A 65 12.84 -11.73 0.09
C THR A 65 12.29 -10.50 -0.62
N ILE A 66 10.97 -10.42 -0.70
CA ILE A 66 10.22 -9.22 -1.04
C ILE A 66 9.77 -8.58 0.27
N ARG A 67 10.07 -7.30 0.46
CA ARG A 67 9.71 -6.51 1.62
C ARG A 67 8.82 -5.34 1.21
N LEU A 68 7.81 -5.09 2.03
CA LEU A 68 6.85 -4.02 1.82
C LEU A 68 6.64 -3.27 3.12
N HIS A 69 6.70 -1.94 3.07
CA HIS A 69 6.54 -1.06 4.22
C HIS A 69 5.64 0.13 3.89
N PHE A 70 4.65 0.39 4.73
CA PHE A 70 3.85 1.61 4.62
C PHE A 70 4.38 2.72 5.52
N GLY A 71 4.43 3.95 4.99
CA GLY A 71 4.64 5.17 5.75
C GLY A 71 5.89 5.14 6.62
N THR A 72 5.67 5.19 7.93
CA THR A 72 6.70 5.16 8.99
C THR A 72 7.31 3.78 9.23
N GLY A 73 6.88 2.76 8.48
CA GLY A 73 7.38 1.38 8.63
C GLY A 73 6.73 0.61 9.78
N ILE A 74 5.60 1.07 10.31
CA ILE A 74 4.83 0.33 11.32
C ILE A 74 4.20 -0.92 10.67
N ILE A 75 3.55 -0.76 9.52
CA ILE A 75 3.01 -1.89 8.76
C ILE A 75 4.09 -2.39 7.82
N ARG A 76 4.56 -3.61 8.08
CA ARG A 76 5.60 -4.30 7.34
C ARG A 76 5.09 -5.66 6.90
N LYS A 77 5.41 -6.06 5.69
CA LYS A 77 5.20 -7.42 5.20
C LYS A 77 6.46 -7.90 4.50
N SER A 78 6.80 -9.16 4.70
CA SER A 78 7.91 -9.80 4.02
C SER A 78 7.50 -11.18 3.54
N TRP A 79 7.90 -11.52 2.34
CA TRP A 79 7.66 -12.82 1.72
C TRP A 79 8.96 -13.38 1.15
N ALA A 80 9.13 -14.70 1.19
CA ALA A 80 10.30 -15.34 0.59
C ALA A 80 10.13 -15.45 -0.93
N ILE A 81 11.19 -15.18 -1.67
CA ILE A 81 11.23 -15.38 -3.13
C ILE A 81 11.03 -16.85 -3.48
N ALA A 82 11.53 -17.77 -2.64
CA ALA A 82 11.34 -19.21 -2.81
C ALA A 82 9.86 -19.64 -2.83
N ASP A 83 8.97 -18.87 -2.20
CA ASP A 83 7.53 -19.15 -2.20
C ASP A 83 6.81 -18.51 -3.39
N CYS A 84 7.49 -17.67 -4.18
CA CYS A 84 6.91 -16.97 -5.32
C CYS A 84 6.87 -17.92 -6.53
N VAL A 85 5.67 -18.20 -7.02
CA VAL A 85 5.45 -19.06 -8.20
C VAL A 85 5.50 -18.23 -9.47
N SER A 86 4.79 -17.09 -9.49
CA SER A 86 4.78 -16.20 -10.64
C SER A 86 4.42 -14.77 -10.29
N ALA A 87 4.86 -13.85 -11.15
CA ALA A 87 4.50 -12.44 -11.11
C ALA A 87 3.91 -12.00 -12.46
N CYS A 88 2.84 -11.19 -12.43
CA CYS A 88 2.24 -10.61 -13.62
C CYS A 88 1.77 -9.17 -13.37
N HIS A 89 1.78 -8.33 -14.41
CA HIS A 89 1.17 -7.01 -14.35
C HIS A 89 -0.35 -7.15 -14.35
N VAL A 90 -1.02 -6.47 -13.43
CA VAL A 90 -2.48 -6.40 -13.36
C VAL A 90 -2.91 -4.95 -13.19
N LYS A 91 -3.97 -4.58 -13.91
CA LYS A 91 -4.65 -3.33 -13.65
C LYS A 91 -5.52 -3.49 -12.40
N THR A 92 -5.28 -2.64 -11.43
CA THR A 92 -6.10 -2.50 -10.23
C THR A 92 -7.28 -1.62 -10.59
N ALA A 93 -8.49 -2.05 -10.28
CA ALA A 93 -9.62 -1.18 -10.55
C ALA A 93 -9.62 -0.04 -9.52
N LEU A 94 -9.83 1.22 -9.96
CA LEU A 94 -9.84 2.36 -9.04
C LEU A 94 -10.86 2.23 -7.89
N TRP A 95 -11.93 1.43 -8.08
CA TRP A 95 -12.93 1.14 -7.04
C TRP A 95 -12.47 0.08 -6.03
N GLU A 96 -11.48 -0.76 -6.36
CA GLU A 96 -10.87 -1.66 -5.37
C GLU A 96 -10.15 -0.87 -4.27
N GLY A 97 -9.85 0.41 -4.54
CA GLY A 97 -9.55 1.44 -3.55
C GLY A 97 -8.08 1.49 -3.12
N TRP A 98 -7.85 2.21 -2.03
CA TRP A 98 -6.54 2.50 -1.46
C TRP A 98 -6.27 1.67 -0.20
N GLY A 99 -4.99 1.47 0.12
CA GLY A 99 -4.52 0.83 1.34
C GLY A 99 -4.35 -0.69 1.23
N ILE A 100 -4.78 -1.39 2.29
CA ILE A 100 -4.67 -2.85 2.43
C ILE A 100 -6.06 -3.45 2.32
N ARG A 101 -6.32 -4.24 1.28
CA ARG A 101 -7.65 -4.79 1.02
C ARG A 101 -7.59 -6.24 0.56
N LEU A 102 -8.60 -7.02 0.94
CA LEU A 102 -8.78 -8.37 0.41
C LEU A 102 -9.69 -8.30 -0.81
N THR A 103 -9.15 -8.63 -1.98
CA THR A 103 -9.88 -8.73 -3.25
C THR A 103 -10.16 -10.19 -3.58
N ARG A 104 -11.00 -10.46 -4.59
CA ARG A 104 -11.23 -11.83 -5.11
C ARG A 104 -9.93 -12.48 -5.62
N ARG A 105 -8.95 -11.67 -6.01
CA ARG A 105 -7.64 -12.11 -6.52
C ARG A 105 -6.59 -12.26 -5.42
N GLY A 106 -6.87 -11.82 -4.19
CA GLY A 106 -5.93 -11.86 -3.07
C GLY A 106 -5.75 -10.50 -2.39
N TRP A 107 -4.70 -10.37 -1.58
CA TRP A 107 -4.42 -9.14 -0.84
C TRP A 107 -3.88 -8.05 -1.76
N LEU A 108 -4.48 -6.87 -1.76
CA LEU A 108 -4.00 -5.69 -2.46
C LEU A 108 -3.34 -4.74 -1.45
N TYR A 109 -2.13 -4.30 -1.79
CA TYR A 109 -1.38 -3.28 -1.06
C TYR A 109 -1.10 -2.13 -2.03
N ASN A 110 -1.78 -1.00 -1.84
CA ASN A 110 -1.69 0.15 -2.74
C ASN A 110 -1.79 1.47 -1.97
N VAL A 111 -1.25 2.55 -2.52
CA VAL A 111 -1.38 3.90 -1.97
C VAL A 111 -2.08 4.90 -2.90
N ALA A 112 -2.16 4.68 -4.21
CA ALA A 112 -2.99 5.53 -5.11
C ALA A 112 -3.06 5.08 -6.58
N ILE A 113 -2.49 3.93 -6.96
CA ILE A 113 -2.07 3.73 -8.35
C ILE A 113 -3.00 2.74 -9.08
N PRO A 114 -3.36 2.97 -10.35
CA PRO A 114 -4.18 2.04 -11.13
C PRO A 114 -3.47 0.74 -11.52
N ASP A 115 -2.15 0.66 -11.34
CA ASP A 115 -1.32 -0.47 -11.74
C ASP A 115 -0.76 -1.22 -10.52
N ALA A 116 -0.74 -2.55 -10.61
CA ALA A 116 -0.17 -3.41 -9.60
C ALA A 116 0.52 -4.63 -10.22
N ILE A 117 1.47 -5.21 -9.48
CA ILE A 117 2.05 -6.51 -9.80
C ILE A 117 1.40 -7.56 -8.90
N MET A 118 0.75 -8.55 -9.52
CA MET A 118 0.20 -9.70 -8.83
C MET A 118 1.27 -10.78 -8.71
N ILE A 119 1.58 -11.16 -7.49
CA ILE A 119 2.50 -12.24 -7.13
C ILE A 119 1.67 -13.40 -6.58
N ARG A 120 1.85 -14.58 -7.17
CA ARG A 120 1.22 -15.82 -6.71
C ARG A 120 2.22 -16.61 -5.89
N PHE A 121 1.79 -17.07 -4.72
CA PHE A 121 2.60 -17.90 -3.84
C PHE A 121 2.20 -19.38 -3.92
N THR A 122 3.13 -20.26 -3.53
CA THR A 122 2.94 -21.72 -3.49
C THR A 122 1.74 -22.15 -2.65
N ASN A 123 1.40 -21.38 -1.61
CA ASN A 123 0.27 -21.61 -0.71
C ASN A 123 -1.09 -21.14 -1.28
N ARG A 124 -1.20 -20.89 -2.59
CA ARG A 124 -2.38 -20.35 -3.30
C ARG A 124 -2.83 -18.95 -2.86
N VAL A 125 -2.12 -18.31 -1.94
CA VAL A 125 -2.33 -16.89 -1.65
C VAL A 125 -1.74 -16.08 -2.79
N ALA A 126 -2.43 -15.03 -3.19
CA ALA A 126 -1.89 -14.05 -4.11
C ALA A 126 -1.90 -12.67 -3.47
N VAL A 127 -0.91 -11.88 -3.85
CA VAL A 127 -0.70 -10.53 -3.36
C VAL A 127 -0.53 -9.61 -4.55
N GLN A 128 -1.20 -8.47 -4.53
CA GLN A 128 -1.11 -7.42 -5.52
C GLN A 128 -0.37 -6.24 -4.89
N LEU A 129 0.73 -5.85 -5.50
CA LEU A 129 1.58 -4.75 -5.07
C LEU A 129 1.35 -3.58 -6.03
N GLY A 130 0.62 -2.56 -5.58
CA GLY A 130 0.44 -1.32 -6.35
C GLY A 130 1.79 -0.65 -6.59
N THR A 131 2.05 -0.18 -7.80
CA THR A 131 3.30 0.50 -8.16
C THR A 131 3.09 1.36 -9.42
N ASP A 132 3.74 2.51 -9.47
CA ASP A 132 3.91 3.40 -10.63
C ASP A 132 4.95 2.89 -11.62
N GLU A 133 5.80 1.95 -11.21
CA GLU A 133 6.85 1.35 -12.04
C GLU A 133 6.64 -0.18 -12.19
N PRO A 134 5.50 -0.62 -12.77
CA PRO A 134 5.19 -2.06 -12.88
C PRO A 134 6.24 -2.84 -13.67
N ASP A 135 6.77 -2.26 -14.75
CA ASP A 135 7.78 -2.89 -15.60
C ASP A 135 9.12 -3.07 -14.88
N ALA A 136 9.55 -2.06 -14.11
CA ALA A 136 10.79 -2.11 -13.34
C ALA A 136 10.71 -3.15 -12.22
N LEU A 137 9.57 -3.21 -11.51
CA LEU A 137 9.33 -4.22 -10.49
C LEU A 137 9.30 -5.65 -11.08
N LEU A 138 8.67 -5.84 -12.25
CA LEU A 138 8.68 -7.13 -12.95
C LEU A 138 10.07 -7.53 -13.46
N ALA A 139 10.90 -6.58 -13.86
CA ALA A 139 12.30 -6.83 -14.22
C ALA A 139 13.09 -7.31 -13.00
N ALA A 140 13.00 -6.59 -11.88
CA ALA A 140 13.66 -6.97 -10.63
C ALA A 140 13.23 -8.36 -10.13
N LEU A 141 11.94 -8.68 -10.22
CA LEU A 141 11.43 -10.01 -9.85
C LEU A 141 11.97 -11.12 -10.76
N ALA A 142 12.11 -10.85 -12.07
CA ALA A 142 12.69 -11.80 -13.01
C ALA A 142 14.18 -12.05 -12.75
N GLU A 143 14.94 -11.00 -12.39
CA GLU A 143 16.37 -11.13 -12.05
C GLU A 143 16.61 -12.03 -10.83
N VAL A 144 15.70 -12.02 -9.86
CA VAL A 144 15.78 -12.88 -8.67
C VAL A 144 15.12 -14.27 -8.87
N GLY A 145 14.74 -14.60 -10.10
CA GLY A 145 14.28 -15.94 -10.49
C GLY A 145 12.77 -16.18 -10.40
N VAL A 146 11.95 -15.13 -10.27
CA VAL A 146 10.47 -15.27 -10.30
C VAL A 146 9.99 -15.32 -11.74
N ALA A 147 9.25 -16.38 -12.09
CA ALA A 147 8.70 -16.54 -13.44
C ALA A 147 7.68 -15.44 -13.76
N ARG A 148 7.80 -14.84 -14.95
CA ARG A 148 6.76 -13.96 -15.49
C ARG A 148 5.60 -14.82 -15.98
N HIS A 149 4.38 -14.48 -15.57
CA HIS A 149 3.18 -15.08 -16.13
C HIS A 149 2.47 -14.02 -16.97
N GLU A 150 2.31 -14.27 -18.27
CA GLU A 150 1.50 -13.40 -19.12
C GLU A 150 0.03 -13.74 -18.86
N SER A 151 -0.74 -12.80 -18.31
CA SER A 151 -2.19 -12.92 -18.30
C SER A 151 -2.70 -12.46 -19.67
N MET A 152 -3.14 -13.40 -20.50
CA MET A 152 -4.00 -13.13 -21.67
C MET A 152 -5.28 -12.39 -21.25
#